data_AF-A0A7Y9XEY0-F1
#
_entry.id   AF-A0A7Y9XEY0-F1
#
_cell.length_a   1.000
_cell.length_b   1.000
_cell.length_c   1.000
_cell.angle_alpha   90.00
_cell.angle_beta   90.00
_cell.angle_gamma   90.00
#
_symmetry.space_group_name_H-M   'P 1'
#
loop_
_entity.id
_entity.type
_entity.pdbx_description
1 polymer ?
#
loop_
_entity_poly.entity_id
_entity_poly.type
_entity_poly.pdbx_seq_one_letter_code
_entity_poly.pdbx_strand_id
1 'polypeptide(L)' 'MLRLPAVGSTDAQIAGELFISAKTASVHVSNILAKLDVPNRATAGARARDLGAA' A
#
# COMPACT_ATOMS: atom_id res chain seq x y z
N MET A 1 1.35 -11.33 3.35
CA MET A 1 0.36 -10.47 4.03
C MET A 1 1.02 -9.12 4.28
N LEU A 2 0.80 -8.13 3.40
CA LEU A 2 1.22 -6.75 3.63
C LEU A 2 0.18 -6.11 4.55
N ARG A 3 0.58 -5.59 5.72
CA ARG A 3 -0.25 -4.60 6.41
C ARG A 3 -0.27 -3.35 5.54
N LEU A 4 -1.40 -2.62 5.51
CA LEU A 4 -1.51 -1.42 4.68
C LEU A 4 -0.28 -0.53 4.93
N PRO A 5 0.48 -0.15 3.89
CA PRO A 5 1.62 0.72 4.07
C PRO A 5 1.16 1.99 4.80
N ALA A 6 1.96 2.45 5.75
CA ALA A 6 1.76 3.76 6.36
C ALA A 6 1.53 4.79 5.24
N VAL A 7 0.55 5.66 5.42
CA VAL A 7 0.18 6.68 4.44
C VAL A 7 1.45 7.43 4.01
N GLY A 8 1.84 7.28 2.73
CA GLY A 8 2.99 7.96 2.15
C GLY A 8 4.21 7.09 1.78
N SER A 9 4.27 5.81 2.14
CA SER A 9 5.43 4.97 1.76
C SER A 9 5.50 4.71 0.25
N THR A 10 6.70 4.82 -0.31
CA THR A 10 7.03 4.46 -1.70
C THR A 10 7.26 2.95 -1.84
N ASP A 11 7.17 2.41 -3.07
CA ASP A 11 7.42 0.99 -3.33
C ASP A 11 8.85 0.58 -2.96
N ALA A 12 9.80 1.51 -3.03
CA ALA A 12 11.19 1.33 -2.62
C ALA A 12 11.34 1.24 -1.09
N GLN A 13 10.63 2.07 -0.32
CA GLN A 13 10.63 1.99 1.15
C GLN A 13 9.99 0.68 1.62
N ILE A 14 8.84 0.32 1.05
CA ILE A 14 8.15 -0.95 1.33
C ILE A 14 9.07 -2.13 1.00
N ALA A 15 9.75 -2.07 -0.15
CA ALA A 15 10.71 -3.08 -0.57
C ALA A 15 11.87 -3.22 0.41
N GLY A 16 12.41 -2.10 0.92
CA GLY A 16 13.49 -2.07 1.91
C GLY A 16 13.08 -2.69 3.25
N GLU A 17 11.90 -2.37 3.75
CA GLU A 17 11.37 -2.92 5.01
C GLU A 17 11.09 -4.43 4.93
N LEU A 18 10.69 -4.91 3.75
CA LEU A 18 10.27 -6.29 3.54
C LEU A 18 11.32 -7.17 2.87
N PHE A 19 12.50 -6.62 2.58
CA PHE A 19 13.59 -7.31 1.88
C PHE A 19 13.16 -7.93 0.54
N ILE A 20 12.31 -7.23 -0.22
CA ILE A 20 11.84 -7.65 -1.55
C ILE A 20 12.21 -6.62 -2.61
N SER A 21 11.99 -6.93 -3.88
CA SER A 21 12.18 -5.94 -4.95
C SER A 21 11.07 -4.88 -4.94
N ALA A 22 11.40 -3.66 -5.39
CA ALA A 22 10.40 -2.61 -5.62
C ALA A 22 9.31 -3.05 -6.61
N LYS A 23 9.65 -3.88 -7.60
CA LYS A 23 8.68 -4.44 -8.55
C LYS A 23 7.67 -5.35 -7.86
N THR A 24 8.13 -6.22 -6.95
CA THR A 24 7.27 -7.11 -6.17
C THR A 24 6.33 -6.30 -5.27
N ALA A 25 6.86 -5.30 -4.56
CA ALA A 25 6.06 -4.37 -3.76
C ALA A 25 4.97 -3.67 -4.60
N SER A 26 5.33 -3.20 -5.80
CA SER A 26 4.41 -2.50 -6.72
C SER A 26 3.21 -3.35 -7.16
N VAL A 27 3.44 -4.65 -7.44
CA VAL A 27 2.36 -5.59 -7.77
C VAL A 27 1.42 -5.77 -6.58
N HIS A 28 1.96 -5.90 -5.37
CA HIS A 28 1.15 -6.02 -4.16
C HIS A 28 0.33 -4.75 -3.90
N VAL A 29 0.92 -3.57 -4.03
CA VAL A 29 0.21 -2.29 -3.89
C VAL A 29 -0.92 -2.19 -4.92
N SER A 30 -0.64 -2.46 -6.19
CA SER A 30 -1.66 -2.43 -7.26
C SER A 30 -2.84 -3.35 -6.96
N ASN A 31 -2.57 -4.58 -6.51
CA ASN A 31 -3.61 -5.53 -6.12
C ASN A 31 -4.46 -5.04 -4.93
N ILE A 32 -3.84 -4.35 -3.95
CA ILE A 32 -4.57 -3.77 -2.82
C ILE A 32 -5.46 -2.61 -3.31
N LEU A 33 -4.94 -1.72 -4.15
CA LEU A 33 -5.72 -0.61 -4.71
C LEU A 33 -6.93 -1.12 -5.50
N ALA A 34 -6.75 -2.16 -6.31
CA ALA A 34 -7.83 -2.80 -7.05
C ALA A 34 -8.89 -3.42 -6.12
N LYS A 35 -8.47 -4.10 -5.04
CA LYS A 35 -9.38 -4.69 -4.06
C LYS A 35 -10.16 -3.65 -3.25
N LEU A 36 -9.55 -2.48 -3.04
CA LEU A 36 -10.18 -1.38 -2.32
C LEU A 36 -10.97 -0.44 -3.24
N ASP A 37 -10.96 -0.69 -4.56
CA ASP A 37 -11.58 0.14 -5.58
C ASP A 37 -11.17 1.62 -5.47
N VAL A 38 -9.86 1.87 -5.40
CA VAL A 38 -9.29 3.21 -5.25
C VAL A 38 -8.21 3.47 -6.30
N PRO A 39 -8.11 4.72 -6.82
CA PRO A 39 -7.22 5.02 -7.93
C PRO A 39 -5.75 5.14 -7.52
N ASN A 40 -5.44 5.39 -6.24
CA ASN A 40 -4.08 5.60 -5.79
C ASN A 40 -3.91 5.35 -4.28
N ARG A 41 -2.63 5.30 -3.85
CA ARG A 41 -2.22 5.06 -2.46
C ARG A 41 -2.68 6.14 -1.47
N ALA A 42 -2.85 7.38 -1.92
CA ALA A 42 -3.34 8.46 -1.05
C ALA A 42 -4.83 8.27 -0.73
N THR A 43 -5.64 7.92 -1.73
CA THR A 43 -7.05 7.56 -1.54
C THR A 43 -7.20 6.30 -0.71
N ALA A 44 -6.33 5.30 -0.90
CA ALA A 44 -6.29 4.10 -0.05
C ALA A 44 -6.01 4.44 1.42
N GLY A 45 -5.04 5.33 1.67
CA GLY A 45 -4.72 5.80 3.02
C GLY A 45 -5.83 6.60 3.68
N ALA A 46 -6.57 7.41 2.91
CA ALA A 46 -7.77 8.09 3.39
C ALA A 46 -8.87 7.08 3.79
N ARG A 47 -9.19 6.14 2.89
CA ARG A 47 -10.12 5.03 3.16
C ARG A 47 -9.74 4.21 4.39
N ALA A 48 -8.45 3.92 4.59
CA ALA A 48 -7.98 3.17 5.75
C ALA A 48 -8.25 3.89 7.07
N ARG A 49 -8.02 5.21 7.09
CA ARG A 49 -8.36 6.06 8.23
C ARG A 49 -9.88 6.08 8.49
N ASP A 50 -10.68 6.19 7.44
CA ASP A 50 -12.15 6.17 7.56
C ASP A 50 -12.68 4.83 8.09
N LEU A 51 -11.99 3.73 7.78
CA LEU A 51 -12.33 2.38 8.24
C LEU A 51 -11.78 2.06 9.65
N GLY A 52 -11.16 3.03 10.34
CA GLY A 52 -10.58 2.82 11.67
C GLY A 52 -9.34 1.91 11.67
N ALA A 53 -8.77 1.64 10.50
CA ALA A 53 -7.53 0.89 10.34
C ALA A 53 -6.37 1.90 10.29
N ALA A 54 -5.90 2.33 11.47
CA ALA A 54 -4.67 3.11 11.64
C ALA A 54 -3.75 2.38 12.62
#